data_AF-A0A8J2H6P7-F1
#
_entry.id   AF-A0A8J2H6P7-F1
#
_cell.length_a   1.000
_cell.length_b   1.000
_cell.length_c   1.000
_cell.angle_alpha   90.00
_cell.angle_beta   90.00
_cell.angle_gamma   90.00
#
_symmetry.space_group_name_H-M   'P 1'
#
loop_
_entity.id
_entity.type
_entity.pdbx_description
1 polymer ?
#
loop_
_entity_poly.entity_id
_entity_poly.type
_entity_poly.pdbx_seq_one_letter_code
_entity_poly.pdbx_strand_id
1 'polypeptide(L)'
;MVAKKQNWAVIGLAAVLIACLVVGVFMLLRVRAREDEITKKIRAAMKVIETTVQRENHDLAEQYVNNIDDLLTNNFAHWNSNADVLTKLTLFAINLMEFVIANGEEEIPSYIVVVRKIVEIIKNELKNKVFSKISIPWGDTWFPFSVHVTRLFILFQYFGNDTSLGYECHKQIIRIIPEIGISLRPVSKPHKELSLFYMTVPRLCSNYMFAFNDYNNDLKVKAFKELQQYLLFKPMTTYNVTEGFYTDDSCIYSENVGSYELLRLFNNFHDRVYRAFGFSTGVKEYAMKLLPQILHPKISIVPLGLFGRDGRIINYRTYPVTFQSTGIFIAPFIGFGVFKTTDHLFYVRVQRPNIVAYQIKKSEGSKDLALGWIQLRKIYRQRDPQLDPYKKEITWKTLQDQPGLLTFKNNPQENVDPKTFKEDVAAELNHFWAEQVNSFIGQVNKDETDMDKKLLFWRNSYNFPKAYKNKHVAITEVGVVTSKGIQAHYTIDNQSGEDLRFNYKDEKNPWRVMKVNGSNTNPFHTVPNNTANNPSKFTWKMLTEEDEYNVRFDKNVMHFTFHNTEYSVTVGSINEYCTLNYNTGSETFYAKPQ
;
A
#
# COMPACT_ATOMS: atom_id res chain seq x y z
N MET A 1 40.02 -81.28 -12.68
CA MET A 1 39.52 -80.59 -11.47
C MET A 1 39.93 -79.13 -11.56
N VAL A 2 39.01 -78.23 -11.92
CA VAL A 2 39.24 -76.77 -11.86
C VAL A 2 38.16 -76.19 -10.96
N ALA A 3 38.58 -75.76 -9.78
CA ALA A 3 37.69 -75.26 -8.74
C ALA A 3 37.16 -73.86 -9.08
N LYS A 4 35.83 -73.71 -9.09
CA LYS A 4 35.13 -72.42 -9.15
C LYS A 4 35.48 -71.59 -7.91
N LYS A 5 36.43 -70.65 -8.04
CA LYS A 5 36.55 -69.52 -7.09
C LYS A 5 35.33 -68.63 -7.29
N GLN A 6 34.31 -68.83 -6.45
CA GLN A 6 33.14 -67.97 -6.38
C GLN A 6 33.55 -66.55 -5.95
N ASN A 7 33.04 -65.58 -6.72
CA ASN A 7 33.37 -64.16 -6.65
C ASN A 7 32.65 -63.49 -5.46
N TRP A 8 33.05 -63.81 -4.23
CA TRP A 8 32.51 -63.25 -2.99
C TRP A 8 32.56 -61.72 -2.94
N ALA A 9 33.54 -61.10 -3.61
CA ALA A 9 33.66 -59.66 -3.72
C ALA A 9 32.48 -59.01 -4.48
N VAL A 10 31.97 -59.66 -5.52
CA VAL A 10 30.84 -59.13 -6.33
C VAL A 10 29.53 -59.24 -5.55
N ILE A 11 29.35 -60.32 -4.80
CA ILE A 11 28.18 -60.52 -3.93
C ILE A 11 28.19 -59.52 -2.77
N GLY A 12 29.36 -59.27 -2.17
CA GLY A 12 29.53 -58.25 -1.14
C GLY A 12 29.21 -56.84 -1.65
N LEU A 13 29.69 -56.48 -2.85
CA LEU A 13 29.42 -55.16 -3.45
C LEU A 13 27.93 -54.98 -3.78
N ALA A 14 27.28 -56.02 -4.31
CA ALA A 14 25.85 -56.01 -4.60
C ALA A 14 25.00 -55.87 -3.32
N ALA A 15 25.38 -56.56 -2.24
CA ALA A 15 24.69 -56.45 -0.95
C ALA A 15 24.82 -55.04 -0.34
N VAL A 16 25.99 -54.40 -0.46
CA VAL A 16 26.18 -53.01 -0.02
C VAL A 16 25.37 -52.03 -0.86
N LEU A 17 25.34 -52.21 -2.20
CA LEU A 17 24.50 -51.40 -3.09
C LEU A 17 23.01 -51.54 -2.78
N ILE A 18 22.53 -52.76 -2.52
CA ILE A 18 21.15 -53.03 -2.13
C ILE A 18 20.86 -52.42 -0.77
N ALA A 19 21.76 -52.53 0.22
CA ALA A 19 21.58 -51.92 1.53
C ALA A 19 21.55 -50.38 1.44
N CYS A 20 22.42 -49.76 0.63
CA CYS A 20 22.40 -48.31 0.38
C CYS A 20 21.13 -47.85 -0.35
N LEU A 21 20.65 -48.63 -1.33
CA LEU A 21 19.38 -48.38 -2.02
C LEU A 21 18.19 -48.52 -1.06
N VAL A 22 18.17 -49.58 -0.24
CA VAL A 22 17.10 -49.79 0.75
C VAL A 22 17.11 -48.67 1.78
N VAL A 23 18.27 -48.26 2.31
CA VAL A 23 18.38 -47.13 3.25
C VAL A 23 18.00 -45.81 2.59
N GLY A 24 18.42 -45.56 1.34
CA GLY A 24 18.04 -44.38 0.57
C GLY A 24 16.53 -44.32 0.31
N VAL A 25 15.93 -45.45 -0.07
CA VAL A 25 14.48 -45.61 -0.24
C VAL A 25 13.75 -45.48 1.10
N PHE A 26 14.28 -46.02 2.21
CA PHE A 26 13.68 -45.90 3.54
C PHE A 26 13.76 -44.47 4.09
N MET A 27 14.84 -43.74 3.80
CA MET A 27 14.97 -42.32 4.14
C MET A 27 14.03 -41.45 3.29
N LEU A 28 13.86 -41.76 1.99
CA LEU A 28 12.88 -41.11 1.11
C LEU A 28 11.43 -41.42 1.54
N LEU A 29 11.13 -42.64 1.98
CA LEU A 29 9.80 -43.06 2.46
C LEU A 29 9.44 -42.53 3.85
N ARG A 30 10.40 -41.95 4.60
CA ARG A 30 10.16 -41.44 5.96
C ARG A 30 9.70 -39.98 6.02
N VAL A 31 9.72 -39.24 4.92
CA VAL A 31 9.19 -37.88 4.88
C VAL A 31 7.68 -37.94 4.70
N ARG A 32 6.96 -38.19 5.79
CA ARG A 32 5.49 -38.04 5.80
C ARG A 32 5.15 -36.59 6.09
N ALA A 33 4.49 -35.93 5.14
CA ALA A 33 3.85 -34.66 5.38
C ALA A 33 2.81 -34.81 6.49
N ARG A 34 2.71 -33.82 7.37
CA ARG A 34 1.75 -33.83 8.46
C ARG A 34 0.33 -33.53 7.95
N GLU A 35 -0.62 -34.38 8.32
CA GLU A 35 -2.04 -34.27 7.97
C GLU A 35 -2.89 -34.29 9.25
N ASP A 36 -3.14 -33.11 9.82
CA ASP A 36 -4.00 -32.95 11.00
C ASP A 36 -5.01 -31.80 10.84
N GLU A 37 -5.78 -31.51 11.89
CA GLU A 37 -6.80 -30.45 11.86
C GLU A 37 -6.21 -29.06 11.59
N ILE A 38 -4.98 -28.80 12.05
CA ILE A 38 -4.31 -27.52 11.80
C ILE A 38 -3.89 -27.45 10.34
N THR A 39 -3.35 -28.54 9.76
CA THR A 39 -3.10 -28.61 8.30
C THR A 39 -4.37 -28.29 7.50
N LYS A 40 -5.53 -28.83 7.91
CA LYS A 40 -6.83 -28.51 7.27
C LYS A 40 -7.20 -27.03 7.40
N LYS A 41 -7.02 -26.42 8.58
CA LYS A 41 -7.25 -24.98 8.80
C LYS A 41 -6.33 -24.12 7.94
N ILE A 42 -5.05 -24.48 7.84
CA ILE A 42 -4.06 -23.79 7.02
C ILE A 42 -4.45 -23.87 5.54
N ARG A 43 -4.80 -25.06 5.03
CA ARG A 43 -5.32 -25.23 3.65
C ARG A 43 -6.53 -24.35 3.39
N ALA A 44 -7.52 -24.37 4.27
CA ALA A 44 -8.70 -23.53 4.15
C ALA A 44 -8.36 -22.03 4.10
N ALA A 45 -7.36 -21.59 4.88
CA ALA A 45 -6.90 -20.20 4.90
C ALA A 45 -6.08 -19.80 3.65
N MET A 46 -5.42 -20.75 2.99
CA MET A 46 -4.71 -20.53 1.72
C MET A 46 -5.68 -20.37 0.54
N LYS A 47 -6.85 -21.02 0.59
CA LYS A 47 -7.90 -20.89 -0.44
C LYS A 47 -8.40 -19.45 -0.55
N VAL A 48 -8.49 -18.95 -1.78
CA VAL A 48 -9.13 -17.67 -2.11
C VAL A 48 -10.41 -18.00 -2.88
N ILE A 49 -11.57 -17.55 -2.38
CA ILE A 49 -12.89 -18.02 -2.85
C ILE A 49 -13.24 -17.50 -4.25
N GLU A 50 -12.67 -16.37 -4.66
CA GLU A 50 -12.97 -15.70 -5.94
C GLU A 50 -11.68 -15.49 -6.75
N THR A 51 -11.00 -16.57 -7.14
CA THR A 51 -9.82 -16.47 -8.01
C THR A 51 -10.20 -16.64 -9.48
N THR A 52 -9.85 -15.65 -10.28
CA THR A 52 -9.93 -15.70 -11.74
C THR A 52 -8.54 -15.58 -12.33
N VAL A 53 -8.25 -16.36 -13.36
CA VAL A 53 -7.03 -16.21 -14.16
C VAL A 53 -7.34 -15.28 -15.33
N GLN A 54 -6.50 -14.26 -15.54
CA GLN A 54 -6.61 -13.39 -16.71
C GLN A 54 -6.43 -14.21 -17.99
N ARG A 55 -7.17 -13.87 -19.06
CA ARG A 55 -7.13 -14.60 -20.34
C ARG A 55 -5.72 -14.80 -20.86
N GLU A 56 -4.87 -13.77 -20.80
CA GLU A 56 -3.46 -13.86 -21.20
C GLU A 56 -2.70 -14.95 -20.44
N ASN A 57 -2.88 -15.05 -19.12
CA ASN A 57 -2.23 -16.09 -18.31
C ASN A 57 -2.79 -17.49 -18.61
N HIS A 58 -4.08 -17.61 -18.93
CA HIS A 58 -4.68 -18.85 -19.39
C HIS A 58 -4.06 -19.30 -20.71
N ASP A 59 -4.04 -18.40 -21.70
CA ASP A 59 -3.48 -18.65 -23.03
C ASP A 59 -2.00 -19.08 -22.94
N LEU A 60 -1.21 -18.41 -22.09
CA LEU A 60 0.18 -18.80 -21.83
C LEU A 60 0.31 -20.21 -21.21
N ALA A 61 -0.54 -20.54 -20.23
CA ALA A 61 -0.49 -21.85 -19.58
C ALA A 61 -0.84 -22.99 -20.54
N GLU A 62 -1.88 -22.82 -21.36
CA GLU A 62 -2.30 -23.79 -22.37
C GLU A 62 -1.24 -23.96 -23.47
N GLN A 63 -0.69 -22.86 -23.98
CA GLN A 63 0.31 -22.89 -25.05
C GLN A 63 1.59 -23.63 -24.63
N TYR A 64 2.05 -23.41 -23.40
CA TYR A 64 3.37 -23.85 -22.95
C TYR A 64 3.35 -25.05 -21.99
N VAL A 65 2.20 -25.71 -21.81
CA VAL A 65 2.08 -26.91 -20.95
C VAL A 65 3.12 -27.99 -21.28
N ASN A 66 3.45 -28.15 -22.57
CA ASN A 66 4.43 -29.13 -23.05
C ASN A 66 5.81 -28.55 -23.34
N ASN A 67 5.97 -27.22 -23.37
CA ASN A 67 7.24 -26.56 -23.69
C ASN A 67 7.53 -25.40 -22.74
N ILE A 68 7.93 -25.75 -21.50
CA ILE A 68 8.19 -24.76 -20.46
C ILE A 68 9.43 -23.92 -20.76
N ASP A 69 10.42 -24.48 -21.47
CA ASP A 69 11.65 -23.77 -21.82
C ASP A 69 11.34 -22.57 -22.72
N ASP A 70 10.45 -22.73 -23.70
CA ASP A 70 10.00 -21.61 -24.54
C ASP A 70 9.28 -20.52 -23.73
N LEU A 71 8.47 -20.88 -22.73
CA LEU A 71 7.83 -19.89 -21.84
C LEU A 71 8.89 -19.06 -21.10
N LEU A 72 9.94 -19.71 -20.63
CA LEU A 72 11.03 -19.06 -19.90
C LEU A 72 11.95 -18.26 -20.82
N THR A 73 12.13 -18.66 -22.07
CA THR A 73 12.95 -17.93 -23.04
C THR A 73 12.21 -16.77 -23.68
N ASN A 74 10.91 -16.88 -23.93
CA ASN A 74 10.14 -15.88 -24.68
C ASN A 74 9.41 -14.89 -23.77
N ASN A 75 8.73 -15.38 -22.72
CA ASN A 75 7.85 -14.55 -21.88
C ASN A 75 8.49 -14.13 -20.56
N PHE A 76 9.36 -14.99 -20.00
CA PHE A 76 10.07 -14.72 -18.75
C PHE A 76 11.59 -14.76 -18.92
N ALA A 77 12.08 -14.25 -20.06
CA ALA A 77 13.51 -14.17 -20.35
C ALA A 77 14.28 -13.52 -19.20
N HIS A 78 15.41 -14.12 -18.81
CA HIS A 78 16.26 -13.64 -17.72
C HIS A 78 15.65 -13.73 -16.31
N TRP A 79 14.64 -14.57 -16.08
CA TRP A 79 14.10 -14.82 -14.73
C TRP A 79 15.17 -15.27 -13.71
N ASN A 80 16.25 -15.91 -14.17
CA ASN A 80 17.37 -16.39 -13.35
C ASN A 80 18.50 -15.37 -13.16
N SER A 81 18.33 -14.13 -13.61
CA SER A 81 19.27 -13.03 -13.37
C SER A 81 18.60 -11.70 -13.02
N ASN A 82 17.30 -11.55 -13.30
CA ASN A 82 16.51 -10.35 -13.04
C ASN A 82 15.39 -10.61 -12.01
N ALA A 83 15.39 -9.85 -10.92
CA ALA A 83 14.45 -9.98 -9.80
C ALA A 83 12.99 -9.63 -10.17
N ASP A 84 12.79 -8.67 -11.06
CA ASP A 84 11.45 -8.27 -11.51
C ASP A 84 10.82 -9.35 -12.39
N VAL A 85 11.61 -9.98 -13.25
CA VAL A 85 11.15 -11.08 -14.09
C VAL A 85 10.85 -12.32 -13.24
N LEU A 86 11.67 -12.62 -12.24
CA LEU A 86 11.38 -13.68 -11.26
C LEU A 86 10.07 -13.41 -10.52
N THR A 87 9.80 -12.15 -10.14
CA THR A 87 8.54 -11.74 -9.52
C THR A 87 7.35 -12.00 -10.45
N LYS A 88 7.45 -11.65 -11.73
CA LYS A 88 6.39 -11.91 -12.72
C LYS A 88 6.13 -13.41 -12.91
N LEU A 89 7.19 -14.21 -13.07
CA LEU A 89 7.10 -15.67 -13.22
C LEU A 89 6.45 -16.33 -12.00
N THR A 90 6.87 -15.94 -10.80
CA THR A 90 6.33 -16.52 -9.55
C THR A 90 4.89 -16.10 -9.30
N LEU A 91 4.51 -14.84 -9.57
CA LEU A 91 3.12 -14.39 -9.48
C LEU A 91 2.23 -15.09 -10.51
N PHE A 92 2.72 -15.31 -11.73
CA PHE A 92 2.04 -16.12 -12.74
C PHE A 92 1.73 -17.53 -12.19
N ALA A 93 2.75 -18.25 -11.70
CA ALA A 93 2.56 -19.58 -11.15
C ALA A 93 1.66 -19.61 -9.90
N ILE A 94 1.76 -18.62 -9.02
CA ILE A 94 0.87 -18.48 -7.85
C ILE A 94 -0.58 -18.32 -8.30
N ASN A 95 -0.85 -17.47 -9.28
CA ASN A 95 -2.22 -17.24 -9.76
C ASN A 95 -2.84 -18.53 -10.34
N LEU A 96 -2.07 -19.31 -11.11
CA LEU A 96 -2.52 -20.61 -11.61
C LEU A 96 -2.79 -21.59 -10.45
N MET A 97 -1.88 -21.66 -9.47
CA MET A 97 -2.03 -22.54 -8.31
C MET A 97 -3.24 -22.16 -7.45
N GLU A 98 -3.48 -20.86 -7.22
CA GLU A 98 -4.63 -20.37 -6.47
C GLU A 98 -5.96 -20.65 -7.18
N PHE A 99 -5.98 -20.67 -8.52
CA PHE A 99 -7.13 -21.12 -9.29
C PHE A 99 -7.40 -22.62 -9.10
N VAL A 100 -6.36 -23.46 -9.23
CA VAL A 100 -6.46 -24.91 -9.00
C VAL A 100 -6.96 -25.22 -7.58
N ILE A 101 -6.47 -24.50 -6.56
CA ILE A 101 -6.92 -24.66 -5.17
C ILE A 101 -8.39 -24.23 -4.99
N ALA A 102 -8.83 -23.20 -5.70
CA ALA A 102 -10.19 -22.68 -5.58
C ALA A 102 -11.23 -23.63 -6.19
N ASN A 103 -10.95 -24.11 -7.40
CA ASN A 103 -11.94 -24.77 -8.26
C ASN A 103 -11.66 -26.26 -8.53
N GLY A 104 -10.47 -26.75 -8.21
CA GLY A 104 -10.05 -28.15 -8.41
C GLY A 104 -9.13 -28.34 -9.62
N GLU A 105 -8.34 -29.41 -9.59
CA GLU A 105 -7.40 -29.76 -10.68
C GLU A 105 -8.12 -30.17 -11.97
N GLU A 106 -9.35 -30.68 -11.88
CA GLU A 106 -10.11 -31.22 -13.01
C GLU A 106 -10.60 -30.14 -13.98
N GLU A 107 -10.74 -28.88 -13.53
CA GLU A 107 -11.26 -27.81 -14.38
C GLU A 107 -10.27 -27.43 -15.49
N ILE A 108 -8.98 -27.25 -15.13
CA ILE A 108 -7.90 -26.96 -16.09
C ILE A 108 -6.63 -27.72 -15.67
N PRO A 109 -6.46 -28.99 -16.09
CA PRO A 109 -5.32 -29.82 -15.67
C PRO A 109 -3.95 -29.29 -16.10
N SER A 110 -3.89 -28.46 -17.17
CA SER A 110 -2.64 -27.86 -17.65
C SER A 110 -1.98 -26.96 -16.60
N TYR A 111 -2.75 -26.31 -15.74
CA TYR A 111 -2.25 -25.34 -14.75
C TYR A 111 -1.35 -26.00 -13.72
N ILE A 112 -1.76 -27.13 -13.14
CA ILE A 112 -0.93 -27.82 -12.14
C ILE A 112 0.35 -28.39 -12.76
N VAL A 113 0.30 -28.80 -14.04
CA VAL A 113 1.47 -29.27 -14.79
C VAL A 113 2.47 -28.13 -15.00
N VAL A 114 2.01 -26.97 -15.47
CA VAL A 114 2.85 -25.77 -15.65
C VAL A 114 3.46 -25.33 -14.32
N VAL A 115 2.65 -25.24 -13.26
CA VAL A 115 3.12 -24.87 -11.92
C VAL A 115 4.20 -25.83 -11.43
N ARG A 116 3.99 -27.15 -11.57
CA ARG A 116 4.99 -28.16 -11.18
C ARG A 116 6.32 -27.96 -11.90
N LYS A 117 6.29 -27.75 -13.22
CA LYS A 117 7.49 -27.51 -14.03
C LYS A 117 8.23 -26.23 -13.60
N ILE A 118 7.49 -25.14 -13.35
CA ILE A 118 8.08 -23.88 -12.84
C ILE A 118 8.73 -24.09 -11.47
N VAL A 119 8.04 -24.79 -10.55
CA VAL A 119 8.58 -25.10 -9.21
C VAL A 119 9.87 -25.92 -9.32
N GLU A 120 9.90 -26.94 -10.19
CA GLU A 120 11.07 -27.78 -10.39
C GLU A 120 12.27 -26.98 -10.93
N ILE A 121 12.04 -26.12 -11.93
CA ILE A 121 13.09 -25.29 -12.53
C ILE A 121 13.64 -24.29 -11.52
N ILE A 122 12.79 -23.55 -10.81
CA ILE A 122 13.23 -22.61 -9.77
C ILE A 122 14.00 -23.36 -8.67
N LYS A 123 13.51 -24.52 -8.23
CA LYS A 123 14.20 -25.36 -7.23
C LYS A 123 15.58 -25.79 -7.72
N ASN A 124 15.69 -26.25 -8.97
CA ASN A 124 16.95 -26.73 -9.53
C ASN A 124 17.97 -25.59 -9.67
N GLU A 125 17.53 -24.41 -10.09
CA GLU A 125 18.39 -23.22 -10.15
C GLU A 125 18.89 -22.82 -8.75
N LEU A 126 18.00 -22.78 -7.74
CA LEU A 126 18.38 -22.47 -6.35
C LEU A 126 19.30 -23.53 -5.73
N LYS A 127 19.13 -24.82 -6.07
CA LYS A 127 19.95 -25.91 -5.53
C LYS A 127 21.45 -25.65 -5.73
N ASN A 128 21.81 -25.05 -6.86
CA ASN A 128 23.20 -24.81 -7.25
C ASN A 128 23.77 -23.47 -6.77
N LYS A 129 22.96 -22.62 -6.11
CA LYS A 129 23.42 -21.33 -5.58
C LYS A 129 23.91 -21.46 -4.14
N VAL A 130 24.88 -20.64 -3.77
CA VAL A 130 25.36 -20.49 -2.40
C VAL A 130 24.44 -19.54 -1.65
N PHE A 131 23.90 -19.99 -0.53
CA PHE A 131 23.10 -19.18 0.38
C PHE A 131 23.97 -18.77 1.56
N SER A 132 24.13 -17.47 1.77
CA SER A 132 24.69 -16.91 2.99
C SER A 132 23.72 -15.88 3.55
N LYS A 133 23.91 -15.48 4.81
CA LYS A 133 23.07 -14.47 5.49
C LYS A 133 23.11 -13.08 4.82
N ILE A 134 23.95 -12.89 3.80
CA ILE A 134 24.17 -11.62 3.11
C ILE A 134 24.15 -11.74 1.57
N SER A 135 24.01 -12.95 1.02
CA SER A 135 24.07 -13.17 -0.44
C SER A 135 22.70 -13.55 -0.99
N ILE A 136 22.23 -12.74 -1.93
CA ILE A 136 21.02 -13.02 -2.70
C ILE A 136 21.40 -13.98 -3.85
N PRO A 137 20.59 -15.00 -4.19
CA PRO A 137 20.97 -16.01 -5.20
C PRO A 137 21.29 -15.42 -6.58
N TRP A 138 20.53 -14.41 -7.01
CA TRP A 138 20.76 -13.58 -8.19
C TRP A 138 19.87 -12.32 -8.12
N GLY A 139 20.06 -11.40 -9.07
CA GLY A 139 19.38 -10.10 -9.08
C GLY A 139 19.92 -9.15 -7.99
N ASP A 140 19.13 -8.14 -7.68
CA ASP A 140 19.52 -7.02 -6.80
C ASP A 140 18.68 -6.94 -5.50
N THR A 141 17.64 -7.77 -5.35
CA THR A 141 16.72 -7.74 -4.21
C THR A 141 16.35 -9.12 -3.66
N TRP A 142 16.25 -9.21 -2.33
CA TRP A 142 15.86 -10.44 -1.61
C TRP A 142 14.36 -10.74 -1.70
N PHE A 143 13.55 -9.71 -1.96
CA PHE A 143 12.09 -9.76 -1.81
C PHE A 143 11.41 -10.86 -2.64
N PRO A 144 11.75 -11.07 -3.93
CA PRO A 144 11.11 -12.12 -4.73
C PRO A 144 11.36 -13.52 -4.14
N PHE A 145 12.55 -13.76 -3.60
CA PHE A 145 12.90 -15.05 -3.01
C PHE A 145 12.16 -15.28 -1.71
N SER A 146 12.24 -14.35 -0.76
CA SER A 146 11.70 -14.60 0.58
C SER A 146 10.19 -14.39 0.69
N VAL A 147 9.54 -13.76 -0.30
CA VAL A 147 8.09 -13.51 -0.31
C VAL A 147 7.36 -14.29 -1.41
N HIS A 148 7.79 -14.20 -2.67
CA HIS A 148 7.04 -14.79 -3.79
C HIS A 148 7.40 -16.27 -4.02
N VAL A 149 8.69 -16.59 -4.13
CA VAL A 149 9.16 -17.98 -4.31
C VAL A 149 8.73 -18.85 -3.12
N THR A 150 8.93 -18.39 -1.89
CA THR A 150 8.54 -19.12 -0.68
C THR A 150 7.01 -19.33 -0.60
N ARG A 151 6.19 -18.35 -1.00
CA ARG A 151 4.73 -18.51 -1.10
C ARG A 151 4.35 -19.57 -2.12
N LEU A 152 4.92 -19.52 -3.33
CA LEU A 152 4.69 -20.54 -4.37
C LEU A 152 5.03 -21.95 -3.86
N PHE A 153 6.21 -22.09 -3.24
CA PHE A 153 6.66 -23.36 -2.68
C PHE A 153 5.73 -23.89 -1.61
N ILE A 154 5.13 -23.05 -0.78
CA ILE A 154 4.21 -23.52 0.26
C ILE A 154 2.86 -23.90 -0.29
N LEU A 155 2.33 -23.14 -1.25
CA LEU A 155 1.13 -23.56 -1.97
C LEU A 155 1.34 -24.94 -2.56
N PHE A 156 2.50 -25.18 -3.19
CA PHE A 156 2.86 -26.48 -3.74
C PHE A 156 3.06 -27.57 -2.66
N GLN A 157 3.64 -27.26 -1.51
CA GLN A 157 3.76 -28.22 -0.41
C GLN A 157 2.40 -28.70 0.10
N TYR A 158 1.45 -27.78 0.28
CA TYR A 158 0.15 -28.09 0.89
C TYR A 158 -0.85 -28.69 -0.10
N PHE A 159 -0.75 -28.37 -1.39
CA PHE A 159 -1.74 -28.75 -2.41
C PHE A 159 -1.15 -29.46 -3.62
N GLY A 160 0.16 -29.45 -3.80
CA GLY A 160 0.81 -30.17 -4.89
C GLY A 160 0.69 -31.68 -4.71
N ASN A 161 0.57 -32.37 -5.83
CA ASN A 161 0.41 -33.82 -5.93
C ASN A 161 1.75 -34.59 -5.94
N ASP A 162 2.88 -33.91 -5.72
CA ASP A 162 4.22 -34.52 -5.63
C ASP A 162 4.87 -34.19 -4.28
N THR A 163 4.76 -35.13 -3.33
CA THR A 163 5.32 -34.98 -1.97
C THR A 163 6.85 -34.87 -1.98
N SER A 164 7.53 -35.52 -2.92
CA SER A 164 8.99 -35.46 -3.03
C SER A 164 9.45 -34.06 -3.44
N LEU A 165 8.82 -33.50 -4.48
CA LEU A 165 9.07 -32.13 -4.89
C LEU A 165 8.67 -31.13 -3.80
N GLY A 166 7.57 -31.37 -3.07
CA GLY A 166 7.18 -30.58 -1.89
C GLY A 166 8.25 -30.57 -0.78
N TYR A 167 8.92 -31.70 -0.54
CA TYR A 167 10.03 -31.76 0.40
C TYR A 167 11.29 -31.04 -0.13
N GLU A 168 11.56 -31.08 -1.43
CA GLU A 168 12.62 -30.26 -2.03
C GLU A 168 12.34 -28.76 -1.91
N CYS A 169 11.07 -28.35 -2.04
CA CYS A 169 10.63 -26.99 -1.72
C CYS A 169 10.92 -26.64 -0.26
N HIS A 170 10.72 -27.57 0.69
CA HIS A 170 11.03 -27.36 2.11
C HIS A 170 12.52 -27.04 2.30
N LYS A 171 13.39 -27.85 1.69
CA LYS A 171 14.85 -27.63 1.71
C LYS A 171 15.24 -26.25 1.17
N GLN A 172 14.55 -25.74 0.14
CA GLN A 172 14.85 -24.40 -0.36
C GLN A 172 14.33 -23.30 0.57
N ILE A 173 13.12 -23.44 1.14
CA ILE A 173 12.56 -22.46 2.09
C ILE A 173 13.48 -22.29 3.29
N ILE A 174 13.96 -23.39 3.90
CA ILE A 174 14.86 -23.30 5.06
C ILE A 174 16.28 -22.81 4.69
N ARG A 175 16.69 -22.89 3.42
CA ARG A 175 17.93 -22.23 2.94
C ARG A 175 17.75 -20.73 2.74
N ILE A 176 16.59 -20.31 2.21
CA ILE A 176 16.24 -18.89 2.03
C ILE A 176 16.03 -18.21 3.39
N ILE A 177 15.33 -18.89 4.31
CA ILE A 177 14.94 -18.39 5.63
C ILE A 177 15.43 -19.39 6.69
N PRO A 178 16.73 -19.37 7.03
CA PRO A 178 17.33 -20.33 7.97
C PRO A 178 16.78 -20.25 9.39
N GLU A 179 16.36 -19.07 9.82
CA GLU A 179 15.78 -18.81 11.15
C GLU A 179 14.79 -17.64 11.08
N ILE A 180 13.83 -17.56 12.01
CA ILE A 180 12.96 -16.38 12.10
C ILE A 180 13.80 -15.12 12.35
N GLY A 181 13.67 -14.14 11.45
CA GLY A 181 14.44 -12.89 11.50
C GLY A 181 15.78 -12.92 10.77
N ILE A 182 16.16 -14.06 10.18
CA ILE A 182 17.37 -14.20 9.37
C ILE A 182 16.97 -14.69 7.98
N SER A 183 17.40 -13.96 6.95
CA SER A 183 17.20 -14.29 5.53
C SER A 183 18.43 -13.85 4.72
N LEU A 184 18.35 -13.91 3.39
CA LEU A 184 19.37 -13.56 2.39
C LEU A 184 20.02 -12.18 2.58
N ARG A 185 19.39 -11.30 3.36
CA ARG A 185 19.95 -10.02 3.81
C ARG A 185 19.36 -9.69 5.20
N PRO A 186 20.10 -9.00 6.10
CA PRO A 186 19.50 -8.46 7.31
C PRO A 186 18.33 -7.57 6.93
N VAL A 187 17.21 -7.75 7.61
CA VAL A 187 16.04 -6.90 7.39
C VAL A 187 16.38 -5.50 7.90
N SER A 188 16.57 -4.56 6.97
CA SER A 188 16.81 -3.16 7.29
C SER A 188 15.50 -2.41 7.49
N LYS A 189 15.57 -1.32 8.26
CA LYS A 189 14.51 -0.31 8.32
C LYS A 189 14.23 0.26 6.91
N PRO A 190 12.98 0.68 6.64
CA PRO A 190 11.90 0.90 7.60
C PRO A 190 10.97 -0.29 7.86
N HIS A 191 10.91 -1.30 7.00
CA HIS A 191 9.87 -2.34 7.06
C HIS A 191 10.31 -3.61 7.77
N LYS A 192 11.02 -3.47 8.90
CA LYS A 192 11.67 -4.61 9.56
C LYS A 192 10.64 -5.66 9.99
N GLU A 193 9.59 -5.21 10.66
CA GLU A 193 8.56 -6.05 11.25
C GLU A 193 7.64 -6.66 10.17
N LEU A 194 7.30 -5.90 9.14
CA LEU A 194 6.49 -6.41 8.03
C LEU A 194 7.26 -7.41 7.15
N SER A 195 8.54 -7.16 6.88
CA SER A 195 9.39 -8.13 6.18
C SER A 195 9.57 -9.39 7.02
N LEU A 196 9.73 -9.24 8.34
CA LEU A 196 9.74 -10.36 9.27
C LEU A 196 8.44 -11.18 9.19
N PHE A 197 7.28 -10.53 9.09
CA PHE A 197 6.00 -11.22 8.90
C PHE A 197 5.97 -12.08 7.63
N TYR A 198 6.35 -11.49 6.49
CA TYR A 198 6.36 -12.18 5.20
C TYR A 198 7.33 -13.36 5.13
N MET A 199 8.42 -13.34 5.91
CA MET A 199 9.36 -14.45 5.98
C MET A 199 8.94 -15.52 7.00
N THR A 200 8.33 -15.10 8.10
CA THR A 200 7.96 -15.99 9.20
C THR A 200 6.87 -16.97 8.78
N VAL A 201 5.78 -16.48 8.17
CA VAL A 201 4.65 -17.33 7.80
C VAL A 201 5.09 -18.47 6.88
N PRO A 202 5.91 -18.22 5.84
CA PRO A 202 6.40 -19.29 5.00
C PRO A 202 7.19 -20.38 5.74
N ARG A 203 8.14 -19.95 6.57
CA ARG A 203 8.97 -20.86 7.35
C ARG A 203 8.13 -21.71 8.31
N LEU A 204 7.18 -21.10 9.03
CA LEU A 204 6.29 -21.82 9.93
C LEU A 204 5.47 -22.88 9.19
N CYS A 205 4.90 -22.55 8.02
CA CYS A 205 4.15 -23.52 7.20
C CYS A 205 4.99 -24.73 6.80
N SER A 206 6.20 -24.47 6.30
CA SER A 206 7.11 -25.50 5.82
C SER A 206 7.63 -26.39 6.96
N ASN A 207 8.03 -25.79 8.09
CA ASN A 207 8.47 -26.53 9.28
C ASN A 207 7.32 -27.29 9.93
N TYR A 208 6.10 -26.74 9.95
CA TYR A 208 4.94 -27.47 10.47
C TYR A 208 4.69 -28.78 9.69
N MET A 209 4.80 -28.73 8.36
CA MET A 209 4.61 -29.87 7.47
C MET A 209 5.71 -30.94 7.58
N PHE A 210 6.98 -30.52 7.63
CA PHE A 210 8.12 -31.42 7.43
C PHE A 210 9.14 -31.47 8.57
N ALA A 211 9.10 -30.53 9.53
CA ALA A 211 10.09 -30.39 10.60
C ALA A 211 9.47 -29.81 11.90
N PHE A 212 8.55 -30.55 12.52
CA PHE A 212 7.72 -30.04 13.63
C PHE A 212 8.51 -29.56 14.85
N ASN A 213 9.68 -30.15 15.13
CA ASN A 213 10.54 -29.68 16.22
C ASN A 213 11.09 -28.27 15.93
N ASP A 214 11.47 -27.99 14.68
CA ASP A 214 11.95 -26.67 14.27
C ASP A 214 10.83 -25.64 14.31
N TYR A 215 9.60 -26.03 13.95
CA TYR A 215 8.40 -25.20 14.17
C TYR A 215 8.26 -24.81 15.65
N ASN A 216 8.35 -25.76 16.59
CA ASN A 216 8.25 -25.46 18.02
C ASN A 216 9.40 -24.59 18.54
N ASN A 217 10.60 -24.71 17.96
CA ASN A 217 11.74 -23.88 18.30
C ASN A 217 11.55 -22.45 17.79
N ASP A 218 11.07 -22.31 16.54
CA ASP A 218 10.76 -21.02 15.91
C ASP A 218 9.79 -20.19 16.76
N LEU A 219 8.76 -20.81 17.36
CA LEU A 219 7.81 -20.12 18.25
C LEU A 219 8.43 -19.54 19.53
N LYS A 220 9.61 -20.01 19.93
CA LYS A 220 10.32 -19.55 21.14
C LYS A 220 11.30 -18.41 20.86
N VAL A 221 11.64 -18.18 19.58
CA VAL A 221 12.62 -17.18 19.15
C VAL A 221 12.14 -15.77 19.49
N LYS A 222 13.06 -14.91 19.96
CA LYS A 222 12.76 -13.52 20.33
C LYS A 222 12.08 -12.75 19.20
N ALA A 223 12.59 -12.86 17.97
CA ALA A 223 12.02 -12.20 16.80
C ALA A 223 10.56 -12.60 16.54
N PHE A 224 10.18 -13.86 16.78
CA PHE A 224 8.78 -14.27 16.67
C PHE A 224 7.88 -13.60 17.71
N LYS A 225 8.36 -13.48 18.97
CA LYS A 225 7.62 -12.78 20.03
C LYS A 225 7.48 -11.28 19.74
N GLU A 226 8.51 -10.65 19.18
CA GLU A 226 8.48 -9.25 18.73
C GLU A 226 7.44 -9.08 17.61
N LEU A 227 7.44 -9.98 16.62
CA LEU A 227 6.43 -10.00 15.55
C LEU A 227 5.00 -10.17 16.10
N GLN A 228 4.80 -11.08 17.05
CA GLN A 228 3.50 -11.26 17.70
C GLN A 228 3.00 -9.97 18.32
N GLN A 229 3.85 -9.26 19.07
CA GLN A 229 3.47 -7.97 19.67
C GLN A 229 3.18 -6.90 18.62
N TYR A 230 3.97 -6.83 17.54
CA TYR A 230 3.76 -5.90 16.43
C TYR A 230 2.39 -6.10 15.76
N LEU A 231 2.03 -7.35 15.44
CA LEU A 231 0.79 -7.68 14.74
C LEU A 231 -0.48 -7.51 15.58
N LEU A 232 -0.37 -7.27 16.89
CA LEU A 232 -1.51 -6.86 17.72
C LEU A 232 -1.98 -5.44 17.39
N PHE A 233 -1.12 -4.59 16.82
CA PHE A 233 -1.45 -3.21 16.45
C PHE A 233 -2.12 -2.42 17.59
N LYS A 234 -1.54 -2.49 18.80
CA LYS A 234 -2.09 -1.77 19.96
C LYS A 234 -2.21 -0.26 19.64
N PRO A 235 -3.35 0.37 19.94
CA PRO A 235 -3.57 1.77 19.58
C PRO A 235 -2.61 2.68 20.32
N MET A 236 -2.02 3.61 19.59
CA MET A 236 -1.06 4.58 20.11
C MET A 236 -1.77 5.87 20.53
N THR A 237 -1.46 6.35 21.73
CA THR A 237 -1.94 7.64 22.29
C THR A 237 -0.85 8.71 22.31
N THR A 238 0.33 8.40 21.78
CA THR A 238 1.48 9.31 21.79
C THR A 238 1.46 10.28 20.62
N TYR A 239 2.06 11.45 20.80
CA TYR A 239 2.32 12.41 19.72
C TYR A 239 3.64 12.13 18.97
N ASN A 240 4.46 11.20 19.48
CA ASN A 240 5.68 10.79 18.79
C ASN A 240 5.32 9.96 17.57
N VAL A 241 5.74 10.43 16.39
CA VAL A 241 5.46 9.74 15.12
C VAL A 241 6.27 8.45 15.05
N THR A 242 5.55 7.33 15.08
CA THR A 242 6.04 5.97 14.90
C THR A 242 5.05 5.15 14.08
N GLU A 243 5.52 4.12 13.37
CA GLU A 243 4.65 3.23 12.59
C GLU A 243 3.59 2.54 13.45
N GLY A 244 2.35 2.49 12.97
CA GLY A 244 1.23 1.86 13.65
C GLY A 244 -0.07 2.64 13.55
N PHE A 245 -1.06 2.19 14.30
CA PHE A 245 -2.39 2.80 14.37
C PHE A 245 -2.53 3.63 15.66
N TYR A 246 -3.17 4.78 15.55
CA TYR A 246 -3.38 5.73 16.64
C TYR A 246 -4.85 5.76 17.06
N THR A 247 -5.13 6.29 18.26
CA THR A 247 -6.50 6.31 18.82
C THR A 247 -7.46 7.20 18.06
N ASP A 248 -6.97 8.18 17.31
CA ASP A 248 -7.75 9.06 16.45
C ASP A 248 -7.97 8.48 15.04
N ASP A 249 -7.78 7.17 14.88
CA ASP A 249 -7.91 6.44 13.62
C ASP A 249 -6.84 6.76 12.57
N SER A 250 -5.80 7.50 12.93
CA SER A 250 -4.63 7.71 12.08
C SER A 250 -3.76 6.45 11.94
N CYS A 251 -3.08 6.32 10.81
CA CYS A 251 -2.12 5.24 10.57
C CYS A 251 -0.84 5.82 9.97
N ILE A 252 0.30 5.44 10.57
CA ILE A 252 1.64 5.77 10.09
C ILE A 252 2.29 4.50 9.56
N TYR A 253 2.91 4.60 8.39
CA TYR A 253 3.66 3.52 7.74
C TYR A 253 4.96 4.08 7.15
N SER A 254 5.96 3.22 6.93
CA SER A 254 7.25 3.61 6.37
C SER A 254 7.90 4.76 7.14
N GLU A 255 8.12 4.55 8.43
CA GLU A 255 8.56 5.50 9.45
C GLU A 255 7.54 6.59 9.78
N ASN A 256 7.37 7.58 8.89
CA ASN A 256 6.68 8.85 9.19
C ASN A 256 5.66 9.25 8.12
N VAL A 257 5.19 8.30 7.30
CA VAL A 257 4.20 8.58 6.25
C VAL A 257 2.80 8.28 6.78
N GLY A 258 1.92 9.29 6.79
CA GLY A 258 0.49 9.06 7.00
C GLY A 258 -0.03 8.19 5.86
N SER A 259 -0.41 6.93 6.16
CA SER A 259 -0.79 5.94 5.16
C SER A 259 -1.53 4.77 5.82
N TYR A 260 -2.58 4.28 5.17
CA TYR A 260 -3.33 3.10 5.59
C TYR A 260 -2.88 1.83 4.87
N GLU A 261 -1.66 1.80 4.33
CA GLU A 261 -1.14 0.63 3.61
C GLU A 261 -1.13 -0.64 4.47
N LEU A 262 -0.96 -0.53 5.80
CA LEU A 262 -1.09 -1.65 6.74
C LEU A 262 -2.48 -2.32 6.72
N LEU A 263 -3.55 -1.60 6.35
CA LEU A 263 -4.88 -2.22 6.18
C LEU A 263 -4.91 -3.22 5.02
N ARG A 264 -3.96 -3.15 4.08
CA ARG A 264 -3.78 -4.17 3.04
C ARG A 264 -3.29 -5.51 3.59
N LEU A 265 -2.93 -5.61 4.87
CA LEU A 265 -2.71 -6.93 5.48
C LEU A 265 -4.02 -7.68 5.69
N PHE A 266 -5.15 -6.98 5.81
CA PHE A 266 -6.42 -7.60 6.17
C PHE A 266 -6.88 -8.63 5.14
N ASN A 267 -6.98 -9.89 5.56
CA ASN A 267 -7.39 -10.97 4.67
C ASN A 267 -6.41 -11.20 3.51
N ASN A 268 -5.15 -10.77 3.61
CA ASN A 268 -4.10 -11.20 2.68
C ASN A 268 -3.65 -12.65 3.00
N PHE A 269 -2.89 -13.27 2.08
CA PHE A 269 -2.41 -14.65 2.25
C PHE A 269 -1.72 -14.88 3.61
N HIS A 270 -0.78 -14.01 3.97
CA HIS A 270 0.01 -14.15 5.19
C HIS A 270 -0.83 -14.02 6.46
N ASP A 271 -1.76 -13.06 6.53
CA ASP A 271 -2.68 -12.85 7.66
C ASP A 271 -3.62 -14.04 7.86
N ARG A 272 -4.23 -14.54 6.78
CA ARG A 272 -5.14 -15.70 6.87
C ARG A 272 -4.40 -16.92 7.40
N VAL A 273 -3.23 -17.22 6.84
CA VAL A 273 -2.42 -18.38 7.24
C VAL A 273 -1.89 -18.22 8.66
N TYR A 274 -1.43 -17.03 9.05
CA TYR A 274 -0.97 -16.76 10.41
C TYR A 274 -2.08 -16.98 11.45
N ARG A 275 -3.31 -16.52 11.16
CA ARG A 275 -4.49 -16.77 12.00
C ARG A 275 -4.91 -18.23 12.01
N ALA A 276 -4.66 -18.98 10.93
CA ALA A 276 -4.96 -20.42 10.87
C ALA A 276 -4.11 -21.27 11.83
N PHE A 277 -2.90 -20.80 12.17
CA PHE A 277 -2.09 -21.36 13.26
C PHE A 277 -2.64 -21.04 14.66
N GLY A 278 -3.67 -20.18 14.77
CA GLY A 278 -4.24 -19.74 16.04
C GLY A 278 -3.61 -18.46 16.61
N PHE A 279 -2.72 -17.80 15.87
CA PHE A 279 -2.15 -16.52 16.31
C PHE A 279 -3.12 -15.36 16.09
N SER A 280 -3.12 -14.40 17.01
CA SER A 280 -4.00 -13.23 16.95
C SER A 280 -3.35 -12.07 16.19
N THR A 281 -4.16 -11.31 15.45
CA THR A 281 -3.76 -10.05 14.80
C THR A 281 -4.82 -8.98 15.05
N GLY A 282 -4.40 -7.72 15.24
CA GLY A 282 -5.32 -6.58 15.37
C GLY A 282 -5.83 -6.06 14.02
N VAL A 283 -5.26 -6.52 12.90
CA VAL A 283 -5.53 -6.02 11.55
C VAL A 283 -7.02 -6.06 11.19
N LYS A 284 -7.71 -7.15 11.53
CA LYS A 284 -9.14 -7.32 11.22
C LYS A 284 -9.97 -6.23 11.87
N GLU A 285 -9.73 -5.90 13.14
CA GLU A 285 -10.50 -4.92 13.89
C GLU A 285 -10.36 -3.53 13.27
N TYR A 286 -9.13 -3.10 12.98
CA TYR A 286 -8.89 -1.84 12.29
C TYR A 286 -9.46 -1.83 10.88
N ALA A 287 -9.33 -2.90 10.11
CA ALA A 287 -9.87 -2.94 8.75
C ALA A 287 -11.40 -2.85 8.72
N MET A 288 -12.07 -3.56 9.63
CA MET A 288 -13.53 -3.48 9.79
C MET A 288 -13.98 -2.09 10.24
N LYS A 289 -13.19 -1.40 11.08
CA LYS A 289 -13.48 -0.04 11.54
C LYS A 289 -13.21 1.02 10.47
N LEU A 290 -12.03 0.99 9.84
CA LEU A 290 -11.48 2.09 9.05
C LEU A 290 -11.80 2.01 7.57
N LEU A 291 -11.80 0.83 6.95
CA LEU A 291 -12.09 0.72 5.51
C LEU A 291 -13.49 1.24 5.15
N PRO A 292 -14.55 0.98 5.94
CA PRO A 292 -15.87 1.56 5.70
C PRO A 292 -15.93 3.07 5.87
N GLN A 293 -14.98 3.69 6.58
CA GLN A 293 -14.91 5.15 6.74
C GLN A 293 -14.14 5.78 5.58
N ILE A 294 -13.02 5.18 5.19
CA ILE A 294 -12.08 5.71 4.20
C ILE A 294 -12.58 5.49 2.76
N LEU A 295 -13.12 4.30 2.45
CA LEU A 295 -13.48 3.91 1.09
C LEU A 295 -14.97 4.12 0.82
N HIS A 296 -15.32 4.32 -0.45
CA HIS A 296 -16.71 4.45 -0.88
C HIS A 296 -17.20 3.14 -1.55
N PRO A 297 -18.44 2.67 -1.28
CA PRO A 297 -18.95 1.41 -1.83
C PRO A 297 -19.08 1.38 -3.36
N LYS A 298 -19.28 2.54 -4.00
CA LYS A 298 -19.53 2.65 -5.46
C LYS A 298 -18.50 3.46 -6.22
N ILE A 299 -17.58 4.12 -5.52
CA ILE A 299 -16.54 4.98 -6.12
C ILE A 299 -15.22 4.38 -5.66
N SER A 300 -14.57 3.62 -6.54
CA SER A 300 -13.36 2.85 -6.23
C SER A 300 -12.10 3.71 -6.17
N ILE A 301 -12.20 4.97 -5.73
CA ILE A 301 -11.06 5.89 -5.66
C ILE A 301 -10.42 5.85 -4.27
N VAL A 302 -9.10 5.90 -4.22
CA VAL A 302 -8.30 6.18 -3.03
C VAL A 302 -7.49 7.46 -3.25
N PRO A 303 -7.25 8.24 -2.19
CA PRO A 303 -6.46 9.45 -2.31
C PRO A 303 -4.99 9.09 -2.57
N LEU A 304 -4.38 9.90 -3.42
CA LEU A 304 -2.99 9.78 -3.81
C LEU A 304 -2.10 9.81 -2.55
N GLY A 305 -1.21 8.81 -2.40
CA GLY A 305 -0.31 8.70 -1.26
C GLY A 305 -0.86 8.03 -0.01
N LEU A 306 -2.15 7.64 0.04
CA LEU A 306 -2.73 7.00 1.23
C LEU A 306 -2.50 5.49 1.29
N PHE A 307 -2.32 4.83 0.15
CA PHE A 307 -2.15 3.37 0.04
C PHE A 307 -0.94 2.98 -0.83
N GLY A 308 0.03 3.87 -0.98
CA GLY A 308 1.25 3.64 -1.78
C GLY A 308 1.75 4.90 -2.47
N ARG A 309 2.92 4.78 -3.13
CA ARG A 309 3.65 5.91 -3.73
C ARG A 309 3.49 6.09 -5.24
N ASP A 310 2.96 5.08 -5.91
CA ASP A 310 3.09 4.85 -7.35
C ASP A 310 1.94 5.41 -8.20
N GLY A 311 1.21 6.42 -7.71
CA GLY A 311 0.15 7.05 -8.50
C GLY A 311 -1.15 6.25 -8.60
N ARG A 312 -1.23 5.04 -8.03
CA ARG A 312 -2.48 4.27 -8.01
C ARG A 312 -3.53 4.97 -7.17
N ILE A 313 -4.61 5.37 -7.84
CA ILE A 313 -5.78 6.00 -7.21
C ILE A 313 -7.03 5.11 -7.26
N ILE A 314 -6.94 3.91 -7.84
CA ILE A 314 -8.06 2.96 -7.89
C ILE A 314 -7.84 1.86 -6.84
N ASN A 315 -8.85 1.62 -6.00
CA ASN A 315 -8.91 0.47 -5.12
C ASN A 315 -9.48 -0.74 -5.87
N TYR A 316 -8.59 -1.62 -6.32
CA TYR A 316 -8.96 -2.91 -6.93
C TYR A 316 -9.28 -4.00 -5.91
N ARG A 317 -9.08 -3.73 -4.63
CA ARG A 317 -9.23 -4.75 -3.60
C ARG A 317 -10.66 -4.82 -3.12
N THR A 318 -11.24 -6.01 -3.26
CA THR A 318 -12.45 -6.41 -2.56
C THR A 318 -12.10 -6.72 -1.11
N TYR A 319 -12.81 -6.07 -0.19
CA TYR A 319 -12.72 -6.35 1.23
C TYR A 319 -14.02 -6.98 1.70
N PRO A 320 -13.98 -8.02 2.54
CA PRO A 320 -15.18 -8.64 3.10
C PRO A 320 -15.76 -7.78 4.23
N VAL A 321 -16.10 -6.52 3.94
CA VAL A 321 -16.62 -5.54 4.90
C VAL A 321 -17.85 -4.85 4.31
N THR A 322 -18.78 -4.42 5.18
CA THR A 322 -19.91 -3.59 4.77
C THR A 322 -19.49 -2.14 4.76
N PHE A 323 -19.57 -1.50 3.59
CA PHE A 323 -19.19 -0.11 3.41
C PHE A 323 -20.37 0.83 3.66
N GLN A 324 -20.14 1.91 4.42
CA GLN A 324 -21.08 3.03 4.52
C GLN A 324 -20.93 3.94 3.29
N SER A 325 -22.03 4.37 2.68
CA SER A 325 -22.00 5.28 1.53
C SER A 325 -21.85 6.75 1.91
N THR A 326 -22.29 7.14 3.10
CA THR A 326 -22.36 8.55 3.52
C THR A 326 -21.62 8.78 4.82
N GLY A 327 -21.05 9.97 4.98
CA GLY A 327 -20.46 10.41 6.23
C GLY A 327 -19.27 11.35 6.05
N ILE A 328 -18.85 11.92 7.17
CA ILE A 328 -17.60 12.68 7.31
C ILE A 328 -16.74 11.94 8.32
N PHE A 329 -15.51 11.61 7.92
CA PHE A 329 -14.56 10.88 8.75
C PHE A 329 -13.24 11.63 8.74
N ILE A 330 -12.69 11.88 9.92
CA ILE A 330 -11.44 12.63 10.08
C ILE A 330 -10.46 11.80 10.90
N ALA A 331 -9.20 11.84 10.50
CA ALA A 331 -8.06 11.30 11.24
C ALA A 331 -7.08 12.47 11.44
N PRO A 332 -7.30 13.28 12.49
CA PRO A 332 -6.62 14.56 12.64
C PRO A 332 -5.11 14.43 12.65
N PHE A 333 -4.51 13.49 13.40
CA PHE A 333 -3.07 13.33 13.60
C PHE A 333 -2.27 13.20 12.29
N ILE A 334 -2.82 12.50 11.27
CA ILE A 334 -2.24 12.47 9.92
C ILE A 334 -2.79 13.55 8.96
N GLY A 335 -3.67 14.42 9.45
CA GLY A 335 -4.27 15.52 8.71
C GLY A 335 -5.20 15.06 7.62
N PHE A 336 -5.92 13.95 7.82
CA PHE A 336 -6.73 13.33 6.78
C PHE A 336 -8.23 13.49 7.04
N GLY A 337 -8.98 13.75 5.97
CA GLY A 337 -10.45 13.77 6.01
C GLY A 337 -11.08 13.17 4.77
N VAL A 338 -12.26 12.59 4.98
CA VAL A 338 -13.11 12.01 3.95
C VAL A 338 -14.50 12.63 4.09
N PHE A 339 -14.99 13.20 3.00
CA PHE A 339 -16.39 13.59 2.86
C PHE A 339 -17.01 12.73 1.78
N LYS A 340 -18.06 11.99 2.10
CA LYS A 340 -18.74 11.15 1.11
C LYS A 340 -20.25 11.18 1.27
N THR A 341 -20.91 11.19 0.12
CA THR A 341 -22.36 11.03 -0.03
C THR A 341 -22.61 9.81 -0.91
N THR A 342 -23.87 9.54 -1.27
CA THR A 342 -24.21 8.47 -2.21
C THR A 342 -23.56 8.60 -3.60
N ASP A 343 -23.17 9.81 -3.98
CA ASP A 343 -22.74 10.18 -5.33
C ASP A 343 -21.43 11.00 -5.38
N HIS A 344 -20.97 11.54 -4.25
CA HIS A 344 -19.74 12.31 -4.13
C HIS A 344 -18.75 11.64 -3.19
N LEU A 345 -17.47 11.74 -3.54
CA LEU A 345 -16.35 11.37 -2.68
C LEU A 345 -15.30 12.47 -2.77
N PHE A 346 -14.90 13.00 -1.62
CA PHE A 346 -13.85 13.99 -1.51
C PHE A 346 -12.87 13.59 -0.41
N TYR A 347 -11.60 13.75 -0.71
CA TYR A 347 -10.50 13.54 0.21
C TYR A 347 -9.76 14.85 0.40
N VAL A 348 -9.41 15.16 1.64
CA VAL A 348 -8.49 16.24 1.95
C VAL A 348 -7.33 15.71 2.78
N ARG A 349 -6.14 16.20 2.44
CA ARG A 349 -4.95 16.08 3.26
C ARG A 349 -4.44 17.47 3.60
N VAL A 350 -4.25 17.70 4.88
CA VAL A 350 -3.57 18.88 5.41
C VAL A 350 -2.26 18.44 6.01
N GLN A 351 -1.21 19.25 5.89
CA GLN A 351 0.08 18.86 6.41
C GLN A 351 0.13 18.88 7.92
N ARG A 352 0.90 17.96 8.50
CA ARG A 352 1.09 17.85 9.95
C ARG A 352 2.57 17.83 10.30
N PRO A 353 2.98 18.40 11.45
CA PRO A 353 4.36 18.36 11.89
C PRO A 353 4.87 16.93 12.00
N ASN A 354 6.13 16.71 11.61
CA ASN A 354 6.79 15.39 11.69
C ASN A 354 6.11 14.27 10.87
N ILE A 355 5.16 14.62 9.98
CA ILE A 355 4.64 13.72 8.96
C ILE A 355 5.19 14.13 7.60
N VAL A 356 5.66 13.13 6.86
CA VAL A 356 6.33 13.34 5.58
C VAL A 356 5.35 13.87 4.55
N ALA A 357 5.76 14.93 3.85
CA ALA A 357 4.95 15.54 2.82
C ALA A 357 4.97 14.74 1.51
N TYR A 358 6.12 14.13 1.21
CA TYR A 358 6.27 13.16 0.13
C TYR A 358 7.44 12.20 0.39
N GLN A 359 7.31 10.95 -0.02
CA GLN A 359 8.37 9.94 0.08
C GLN A 359 8.62 9.30 -1.28
N ILE A 360 9.89 9.12 -1.63
CA ILE A 360 10.29 8.32 -2.80
C ILE A 360 11.14 7.13 -2.36
N LYS A 361 11.09 6.05 -3.13
CA LYS A 361 12.02 4.94 -3.03
C LYS A 361 13.08 5.04 -4.12
N LYS A 362 14.31 4.65 -3.80
CA LYS A 362 15.36 4.42 -4.78
C LYS A 362 14.81 3.49 -5.89
N SER A 363 15.04 3.83 -7.15
CA SER A 363 14.49 3.19 -8.37
C SER A 363 12.98 3.32 -8.68
N GLU A 364 12.16 3.97 -7.84
CA GLU A 364 10.74 4.27 -8.18
C GLU A 364 10.63 5.62 -8.93
N GLY A 365 10.07 5.59 -10.15
CA GLY A 365 10.17 6.67 -11.14
C GLY A 365 9.20 7.87 -10.99
N SER A 366 8.20 7.83 -10.10
CA SER A 366 7.19 8.90 -10.02
C SER A 366 7.60 10.05 -9.09
N LYS A 367 8.68 10.77 -9.39
CA LYS A 367 9.12 11.94 -8.59
C LYS A 367 8.08 13.06 -8.56
N ASP A 368 7.21 13.07 -9.56
CA ASP A 368 6.38 14.20 -9.92
C ASP A 368 5.04 14.25 -9.17
N LEU A 369 4.75 13.28 -8.28
CA LEU A 369 3.45 13.19 -7.60
C LEU A 369 3.35 13.97 -6.29
N ALA A 370 4.46 14.58 -5.84
CA ALA A 370 4.59 15.22 -4.53
C ALA A 370 3.51 16.28 -4.27
N LEU A 371 3.22 17.14 -5.26
CA LEU A 371 2.20 18.18 -5.12
C LEU A 371 0.80 17.57 -4.94
N GLY A 372 0.51 16.47 -5.64
CA GLY A 372 -0.78 15.79 -5.56
C GLY A 372 -1.11 15.23 -4.18
N TRP A 373 -0.11 14.83 -3.40
CA TRP A 373 -0.31 14.32 -2.03
C TRP A 373 -0.87 15.37 -1.07
N ILE A 374 -0.56 16.65 -1.34
CA ILE A 374 -0.86 17.77 -0.43
C ILE A 374 -1.98 18.65 -0.98
N GLN A 375 -1.97 18.92 -2.28
CA GLN A 375 -2.76 19.99 -2.90
C GLN A 375 -3.95 19.50 -3.72
N LEU A 376 -4.06 18.20 -4.03
CA LEU A 376 -5.17 17.72 -4.83
C LEU A 376 -6.50 17.97 -4.11
N ARG A 377 -7.43 18.68 -4.75
CA ARG A 377 -8.78 19.01 -4.24
C ARG A 377 -9.83 18.61 -5.25
N LYS A 378 -9.90 17.32 -5.53
CA LYS A 378 -10.85 16.75 -6.51
C LYS A 378 -12.03 16.09 -5.82
N ILE A 379 -13.24 16.37 -6.32
CA ILE A 379 -14.45 15.63 -5.97
C ILE A 379 -14.67 14.56 -7.03
N TYR A 380 -14.74 13.30 -6.60
CA TYR A 380 -14.99 12.15 -7.44
C TYR A 380 -16.48 11.80 -7.45
N ARG A 381 -16.99 11.37 -8.61
CA ARG A 381 -18.37 10.94 -8.80
C ARG A 381 -18.41 9.55 -9.40
N GLN A 382 -19.50 8.81 -9.17
CA GLN A 382 -19.68 7.44 -9.67
C GLN A 382 -19.53 7.32 -11.20
N ARG A 383 -19.83 8.38 -11.97
CA ARG A 383 -19.76 8.40 -13.44
C ARG A 383 -18.53 9.11 -14.00
N ASP A 384 -17.50 9.36 -13.19
CA ASP A 384 -16.28 10.01 -13.67
C ASP A 384 -15.59 9.13 -14.74
N PRO A 385 -15.33 9.61 -15.97
CA PRO A 385 -14.67 8.83 -17.03
C PRO A 385 -13.26 8.34 -16.65
N GLN A 386 -12.64 8.88 -15.59
CA GLN A 386 -11.39 8.34 -15.04
C GLN A 386 -11.56 7.01 -14.29
N LEU A 387 -12.79 6.60 -13.99
CA LEU A 387 -13.13 5.28 -13.47
C LEU A 387 -13.24 4.21 -14.57
N ASP A 388 -13.09 4.60 -15.84
CA ASP A 388 -13.00 3.67 -16.96
C ASP A 388 -11.82 2.70 -16.72
N PRO A 389 -11.99 1.36 -16.83
CA PRO A 389 -11.01 0.33 -16.48
C PRO A 389 -9.58 0.48 -17.02
N TYR A 390 -9.32 1.41 -17.93
CA TYR A 390 -8.05 1.59 -18.63
C TYR A 390 -7.11 2.68 -18.06
N LYS A 391 -7.50 3.51 -17.09
CA LYS A 391 -6.60 4.51 -16.46
C LYS A 391 -6.34 4.21 -14.98
N LYS A 392 -5.45 3.25 -14.75
CA LYS A 392 -5.18 2.67 -13.43
C LYS A 392 -4.38 3.57 -12.48
N GLU A 393 -3.64 4.54 -13.01
CA GLU A 393 -2.65 5.36 -12.31
C GLU A 393 -2.70 6.83 -12.77
N ILE A 394 -2.48 7.77 -11.84
CA ILE A 394 -2.23 9.17 -12.15
C ILE A 394 -0.73 9.36 -12.43
N THR A 395 -0.42 9.96 -13.57
CA THR A 395 0.92 10.44 -13.94
C THR A 395 1.00 11.95 -13.79
N TRP A 396 2.21 12.53 -13.79
CA TRP A 396 2.37 13.99 -13.78
C TRP A 396 1.59 14.69 -14.89
N LYS A 397 1.68 14.14 -16.10
CA LYS A 397 0.97 14.64 -17.29
C LYS A 397 -0.53 14.81 -17.05
N THR A 398 -1.13 13.94 -16.23
CA THR A 398 -2.54 14.02 -15.86
C THR A 398 -2.79 14.79 -14.56
N LEU A 399 -1.82 14.80 -13.64
CA LEU A 399 -1.92 15.42 -12.32
C LEU A 399 -1.84 16.94 -12.39
N GLN A 400 -0.93 17.47 -13.22
CA GLN A 400 -0.59 18.91 -13.28
C GLN A 400 -1.75 19.83 -13.67
N ASP A 401 -2.86 19.26 -14.15
CA ASP A 401 -4.07 19.98 -14.56
C ASP A 401 -5.28 19.63 -13.64
N GLN A 402 -5.07 18.87 -12.56
CA GLN A 402 -6.16 18.57 -11.61
C GLN A 402 -6.44 19.78 -10.69
N PRO A 403 -7.68 19.90 -10.19
CA PRO A 403 -8.06 21.02 -9.31
C PRO A 403 -7.29 21.01 -7.99
N GLY A 404 -6.92 22.20 -7.53
CA GLY A 404 -6.18 22.46 -6.30
C GLY A 404 -4.66 22.54 -6.46
N LEU A 405 -4.09 22.07 -7.58
CA LEU A 405 -2.64 22.13 -7.79
C LEU A 405 -2.14 23.54 -8.10
N LEU A 406 -0.99 23.88 -7.51
CA LEU A 406 -0.25 25.11 -7.75
C LEU A 406 1.07 24.79 -8.46
N THR A 407 1.18 25.16 -9.73
CA THR A 407 2.36 24.89 -10.59
C THR A 407 3.01 26.17 -11.10
N PHE A 408 4.24 26.12 -11.60
CA PHE A 408 4.84 27.23 -12.37
C PHE A 408 4.00 27.47 -13.63
N LYS A 409 3.75 28.74 -13.95
CA LYS A 409 2.87 29.13 -15.04
C LYS A 409 3.47 28.82 -16.41
N ASN A 410 4.74 29.14 -16.62
CA ASN A 410 5.41 29.00 -17.90
C ASN A 410 5.97 27.59 -18.13
N ASN A 411 6.41 26.93 -17.05
CA ASN A 411 7.04 25.61 -17.10
C ASN A 411 6.40 24.65 -16.07
N PRO A 412 5.10 24.32 -16.20
CA PRO A 412 4.43 23.43 -15.26
C PRO A 412 5.11 22.06 -15.18
N GLN A 413 5.70 21.58 -16.28
CA GLN A 413 6.48 20.34 -16.33
C GLN A 413 7.73 20.34 -15.44
N GLU A 414 8.18 21.51 -14.96
CA GLU A 414 9.42 21.66 -14.17
C GLU A 414 9.18 21.96 -12.68
N ASN A 415 7.95 21.81 -12.18
CA ASN A 415 7.63 22.07 -10.77
C ASN A 415 8.53 21.31 -9.81
N VAL A 416 8.66 20.03 -10.08
CA VAL A 416 9.60 19.16 -9.40
C VAL A 416 10.85 19.13 -10.24
N ASP A 417 11.93 19.79 -9.79
CA ASP A 417 13.22 19.64 -10.45
C ASP A 417 13.63 18.16 -10.37
N PRO A 418 13.76 17.44 -11.49
CA PRO A 418 14.12 16.04 -11.49
C PRO A 418 15.45 15.79 -10.78
N LYS A 419 16.35 16.80 -10.73
CA LYS A 419 17.65 16.79 -10.04
C LYS A 419 17.55 17.03 -8.54
N THR A 420 16.57 17.79 -8.05
CA THR A 420 16.30 17.95 -6.61
C THR A 420 15.88 16.61 -5.95
N PHE A 421 15.37 15.69 -6.78
CA PHE A 421 15.05 14.31 -6.43
C PHE A 421 16.04 13.31 -7.07
N LYS A 422 17.23 13.73 -7.51
CA LYS A 422 18.28 12.81 -7.99
C LYS A 422 19.01 12.16 -6.80
N GLU A 423 19.22 10.87 -6.96
CA GLU A 423 19.85 9.95 -6.03
C GLU A 423 21.35 10.26 -5.92
N ASP A 424 21.78 10.90 -4.84
CA ASP A 424 23.19 10.84 -4.39
C ASP A 424 23.30 10.47 -2.91
N VAL A 425 22.23 9.98 -2.28
CA VAL A 425 22.22 9.58 -0.88
C VAL A 425 22.00 8.07 -0.78
N ALA A 426 22.86 7.41 0.01
CA ALA A 426 22.91 5.95 0.23
C ALA A 426 21.63 5.33 0.86
N ALA A 427 20.55 6.11 1.05
CA ALA A 427 19.31 5.67 1.69
C ALA A 427 18.34 5.01 0.70
N GLU A 428 17.66 3.94 1.14
CA GLU A 428 16.62 3.23 0.37
C GLU A 428 15.37 4.10 0.12
N LEU A 429 15.14 5.08 1.01
CA LEU A 429 14.01 6.01 0.97
C LEU A 429 14.47 7.44 1.22
N ASN A 430 13.86 8.39 0.52
CA ASN A 430 14.06 9.81 0.76
C ASN A 430 12.74 10.46 1.20
N HIS A 431 12.79 11.20 2.30
CA HIS A 431 11.67 11.93 2.89
C HIS A 431 11.76 13.41 2.57
N PHE A 432 10.67 13.99 2.07
CA PHE A 432 10.54 15.41 1.81
C PHE A 432 9.50 16.00 2.75
N TRP A 433 9.88 17.09 3.41
CA TRP A 433 9.10 17.71 4.47
C TRP A 433 8.54 19.04 4.02
N ALA A 434 7.36 19.36 4.55
CA ALA A 434 6.84 20.71 4.53
C ALA A 434 7.30 21.45 5.79
N GLU A 435 7.55 22.74 5.65
CA GLU A 435 8.00 23.64 6.71
C GLU A 435 6.86 24.56 7.14
N GLN A 436 7.00 25.19 8.32
CA GLN A 436 6.06 26.21 8.82
C GLN A 436 4.60 25.71 8.85
N VAL A 437 4.43 24.43 9.18
CA VAL A 437 3.13 23.76 9.15
C VAL A 437 2.21 24.32 10.24
N ASN A 438 0.99 24.71 9.88
CA ASN A 438 -0.08 25.09 10.80
C ASN A 438 -1.44 24.71 10.23
N SER A 439 -1.92 23.52 10.59
CA SER A 439 -3.07 22.90 9.94
C SER A 439 -4.02 22.27 10.94
N PHE A 440 -5.29 22.23 10.56
CA PHE A 440 -6.33 21.52 11.30
C PHE A 440 -7.40 20.99 10.34
N ILE A 441 -8.18 20.04 10.84
CA ILE A 441 -9.35 19.50 10.16
C ILE A 441 -10.44 19.26 11.20
N GLY A 442 -11.69 19.50 10.83
CA GLY A 442 -12.84 19.28 11.69
C GLY A 442 -14.12 19.19 10.89
N GLN A 443 -15.24 19.06 11.59
CA GLN A 443 -16.56 18.92 10.98
C GLN A 443 -17.63 19.65 11.77
N VAL A 444 -18.76 19.94 11.13
CA VAL A 444 -19.95 20.51 11.75
C VAL A 444 -21.05 19.44 11.77
N ASN A 445 -21.82 19.42 12.86
CA ASN A 445 -22.95 18.50 13.08
C ASN A 445 -22.56 17.01 12.96
N LYS A 446 -21.53 16.59 13.71
CA LYS A 446 -21.01 15.21 13.69
C LYS A 446 -22.09 14.14 13.84
N ASP A 447 -23.06 14.38 14.72
CA ASP A 447 -24.10 13.41 15.08
C ASP A 447 -25.32 13.43 14.15
N GLU A 448 -25.36 14.35 13.18
CA GLU A 448 -26.43 14.41 12.19
C GLU A 448 -26.31 13.29 11.16
N THR A 449 -27.46 12.78 10.72
CA THR A 449 -27.59 11.68 9.76
C THR A 449 -27.74 12.18 8.32
N ASP A 450 -28.33 13.36 8.16
CA ASP A 450 -28.50 14.02 6.87
C ASP A 450 -27.20 14.71 6.42
N MET A 451 -26.62 14.25 5.31
CA MET A 451 -25.37 14.80 4.78
C MET A 451 -25.48 16.26 4.33
N ASP A 452 -26.68 16.73 3.96
CA ASP A 452 -26.87 18.13 3.55
C ASP A 452 -26.71 19.10 4.73
N LYS A 453 -26.81 18.59 5.96
CA LYS A 453 -26.60 19.32 7.20
C LYS A 453 -25.23 19.12 7.82
N LYS A 454 -24.31 18.44 7.13
CA LYS A 454 -22.93 18.23 7.58
C LYS A 454 -21.97 19.01 6.69
N LEU A 455 -20.86 19.43 7.29
CA LEU A 455 -19.81 20.16 6.60
C LEU A 455 -18.46 19.71 7.15
N LEU A 456 -17.50 19.44 6.26
CA LEU A 456 -16.10 19.22 6.63
C LEU A 456 -15.35 20.53 6.38
N PHE A 457 -14.57 20.97 7.36
CA PHE A 457 -13.72 22.17 7.23
C PHE A 457 -12.26 21.83 7.49
N TRP A 458 -11.36 22.61 6.90
CA TRP A 458 -9.94 22.45 7.13
C TRP A 458 -9.17 23.76 7.00
N ARG A 459 -7.97 23.75 7.57
CA ARG A 459 -6.89 24.68 7.28
C ARG A 459 -5.64 23.88 6.93
N ASN A 460 -4.93 24.32 5.89
CA ASN A 460 -3.62 23.81 5.53
C ASN A 460 -2.67 24.99 5.32
N SER A 461 -1.71 25.19 6.23
CA SER A 461 -0.69 26.23 6.10
C SER A 461 0.67 25.58 6.06
N TYR A 462 1.48 25.85 5.03
CA TYR A 462 2.80 25.24 4.88
C TYR A 462 3.66 25.96 3.83
N ASN A 463 4.97 25.74 3.90
CA ASN A 463 5.93 26.01 2.83
C ASN A 463 6.51 24.66 2.35
N PHE A 464 6.58 24.39 1.04
CA PHE A 464 7.18 23.15 0.52
C PHE A 464 8.29 23.41 -0.50
N PRO A 465 9.49 23.87 -0.04
CA PRO A 465 10.54 24.34 -0.95
C PRO A 465 10.94 23.31 -2.01
N LYS A 466 10.99 22.03 -1.64
CA LYS A 466 11.41 20.95 -2.54
C LYS A 466 10.51 20.80 -3.77
N ALA A 467 9.23 21.16 -3.67
CA ALA A 467 8.30 21.13 -4.81
C ALA A 467 8.31 22.42 -5.65
N TYR A 468 9.13 23.40 -5.28
CA TYR A 468 9.27 24.71 -5.93
C TYR A 468 10.74 25.08 -6.15
N LYS A 469 11.57 24.12 -6.57
CA LYS A 469 13.01 24.33 -6.88
C LYS A 469 13.82 24.93 -5.71
N ASN A 470 13.50 24.53 -4.47
CA ASN A 470 14.04 25.07 -3.21
C ASN A 470 13.77 26.57 -3.00
N LYS A 471 12.75 27.13 -3.65
CA LYS A 471 12.33 28.52 -3.48
C LYS A 471 11.20 28.62 -2.45
N HIS A 472 11.01 29.81 -1.88
CA HIS A 472 9.99 30.04 -0.86
C HIS A 472 8.61 30.23 -1.51
N VAL A 473 7.67 29.35 -1.18
CA VAL A 473 6.26 29.45 -1.55
C VAL A 473 5.42 29.03 -0.35
N ALA A 474 4.95 30.00 0.42
CA ALA A 474 4.10 29.73 1.58
C ALA A 474 2.63 29.79 1.16
N ILE A 475 1.91 28.72 1.47
CA ILE A 475 0.50 28.52 1.10
C ILE A 475 -0.30 28.40 2.38
N THR A 476 -1.33 29.24 2.52
CA THR A 476 -2.41 29.04 3.48
C THR A 476 -3.70 28.84 2.72
N GLU A 477 -4.32 27.69 2.95
CA GLU A 477 -5.64 27.33 2.45
C GLU A 477 -6.57 27.14 3.65
N VAL A 478 -7.76 27.74 3.60
CA VAL A 478 -8.89 27.33 4.44
C VAL A 478 -10.05 26.95 3.54
N GLY A 479 -10.77 25.89 3.86
CA GLY A 479 -11.82 25.41 2.97
C GLY A 479 -12.91 24.65 3.69
N VAL A 480 -14.05 24.59 3.03
CA VAL A 480 -15.20 23.78 3.43
C VAL A 480 -15.66 22.93 2.25
N VAL A 481 -16.19 21.76 2.57
CA VAL A 481 -16.87 20.88 1.62
C VAL A 481 -18.21 20.42 2.19
N THR A 482 -19.22 20.46 1.33
CA THR A 482 -20.59 20.02 1.58
C THR A 482 -21.05 19.11 0.45
N SER A 483 -22.30 18.63 0.51
CA SER A 483 -22.93 17.90 -0.59
C SER A 483 -23.02 18.71 -1.87
N LYS A 484 -22.99 20.05 -1.78
CA LYS A 484 -23.08 20.95 -2.91
C LYS A 484 -21.73 21.24 -3.58
N GLY A 485 -20.62 20.96 -2.91
CA GLY A 485 -19.26 21.13 -3.46
C GLY A 485 -18.29 21.77 -2.49
N ILE A 486 -17.28 22.47 -3.01
CA ILE A 486 -16.18 23.08 -2.25
C ILE A 486 -16.16 24.60 -2.41
N GLN A 487 -15.91 25.31 -1.30
CA GLN A 487 -15.44 26.68 -1.30
C GLN A 487 -14.18 26.79 -0.44
N ALA A 488 -13.14 27.43 -0.97
CA ALA A 488 -11.87 27.62 -0.28
C ALA A 488 -11.32 29.02 -0.47
N HIS A 489 -10.64 29.54 0.55
CA HIS A 489 -9.90 30.78 0.52
C HIS A 489 -8.40 30.49 0.60
N TYR A 490 -7.64 31.11 -0.30
CA TYR A 490 -6.19 30.98 -0.39
C TYR A 490 -5.50 32.30 -0.08
N THR A 491 -4.39 32.20 0.63
CA THR A 491 -3.36 33.23 0.75
C THR A 491 -2.02 32.60 0.37
N ILE A 492 -1.37 33.10 -0.68
CA ILE A 492 -0.12 32.54 -1.22
C ILE A 492 0.94 33.63 -1.28
N ASP A 493 2.03 33.42 -0.55
CA ASP A 493 3.26 34.20 -0.65
C ASP A 493 4.21 33.50 -1.64
N ASN A 494 4.29 34.03 -2.86
CA ASN A 494 5.01 33.44 -3.98
C ASN A 494 6.32 34.22 -4.21
N GLN A 495 7.36 33.79 -3.50
CA GLN A 495 8.72 34.32 -3.65
C GLN A 495 9.58 33.39 -4.52
N SER A 496 8.95 32.72 -5.48
CA SER A 496 9.65 31.80 -6.39
C SER A 496 10.35 32.50 -7.55
N GLY A 497 10.22 33.82 -7.70
CA GLY A 497 10.76 34.57 -8.83
C GLY A 497 10.01 34.35 -10.14
N GLU A 498 8.95 33.55 -10.14
CA GLU A 498 8.13 33.21 -11.31
C GLU A 498 6.65 33.22 -10.93
N ASP A 499 5.79 33.58 -11.88
CA ASP A 499 4.34 33.44 -11.71
C ASP A 499 3.97 31.96 -11.56
N LEU A 500 3.07 31.68 -10.63
CA LEU A 500 2.45 30.37 -10.47
C LEU A 500 1.05 30.40 -11.11
N ARG A 501 0.55 29.22 -11.46
CA ARG A 501 -0.83 28.98 -11.88
C ARG A 501 -1.50 28.06 -10.87
N PHE A 502 -2.67 28.45 -10.38
CA PHE A 502 -3.55 27.65 -9.54
C PHE A 502 -4.65 27.05 -10.41
N ASN A 503 -4.67 25.74 -10.54
CA ASN A 503 -5.68 25.05 -11.34
C ASN A 503 -6.96 24.91 -10.52
N TYR A 504 -8.07 25.49 -11.00
CA TYR A 504 -9.31 25.56 -10.23
C TYR A 504 -10.51 24.92 -10.94
N LYS A 505 -10.38 24.59 -12.24
CA LYS A 505 -11.44 23.92 -12.99
C LYS A 505 -11.24 22.42 -12.99
N ASP A 506 -12.34 21.70 -12.92
CA ASP A 506 -12.43 20.28 -13.23
C ASP A 506 -13.24 20.13 -14.52
N GLU A 507 -12.56 20.20 -15.66
CA GLU A 507 -13.19 20.23 -16.98
C GLU A 507 -13.99 18.96 -17.32
N LYS A 508 -13.82 17.89 -16.53
CA LYS A 508 -14.50 16.61 -16.75
C LYS A 508 -15.85 16.51 -16.08
N ASN A 509 -16.14 17.39 -15.11
CA ASN A 509 -17.36 17.36 -14.33
C ASN A 509 -18.22 18.60 -14.63
N PRO A 510 -19.55 18.45 -14.77
CA PRO A 510 -20.45 19.56 -15.06
C PRO A 510 -20.75 20.36 -13.78
N TRP A 511 -19.76 21.08 -13.28
CA TRP A 511 -19.94 22.03 -12.19
C TRP A 511 -20.66 23.27 -12.71
N ARG A 512 -21.75 23.68 -12.03
CA ARG A 512 -22.47 24.91 -12.41
C ARG A 512 -21.68 26.16 -12.02
N VAL A 513 -20.89 26.07 -10.95
CA VAL A 513 -20.06 27.16 -10.45
C VAL A 513 -18.61 26.68 -10.37
N MET A 514 -17.76 27.24 -11.22
CA MET A 514 -16.30 27.12 -11.14
C MET A 514 -15.70 28.51 -11.32
N LYS A 515 -15.36 29.16 -10.20
CA LYS A 515 -14.98 30.57 -10.20
C LYS A 515 -13.87 30.85 -9.21
N VAL A 516 -13.07 31.87 -9.52
CA VAL A 516 -12.13 32.49 -8.60
C VAL A 516 -12.49 33.96 -8.44
N ASN A 517 -12.65 34.43 -7.21
CA ASN A 517 -13.10 35.79 -6.87
C ASN A 517 -14.38 36.22 -7.62
N GLY A 518 -15.33 35.29 -7.80
CA GLY A 518 -16.58 35.54 -8.52
C GLY A 518 -16.46 35.60 -10.05
N SER A 519 -15.25 35.47 -10.61
CA SER A 519 -14.99 35.48 -12.05
C SER A 519 -14.68 34.09 -12.60
N ASN A 520 -15.14 33.82 -13.82
CA ASN A 520 -14.82 32.61 -14.58
C ASN A 520 -13.89 33.02 -15.73
N THR A 521 -12.58 32.79 -15.59
CA THR A 521 -11.57 33.14 -16.61
C THR A 521 -10.92 31.87 -17.17
N ASN A 522 -9.67 31.95 -17.63
CA ASN A 522 -8.83 30.82 -18.05
C ASN A 522 -8.94 29.61 -17.09
N PRO A 523 -8.58 28.38 -17.52
CA PRO A 523 -8.69 27.18 -16.68
C PRO A 523 -7.89 27.21 -15.36
N PHE A 524 -7.05 28.25 -15.19
CA PHE A 524 -6.25 28.50 -14.00
C PHE A 524 -6.32 29.98 -13.59
N HIS A 525 -6.03 30.24 -12.31
CA HIS A 525 -5.80 31.57 -11.75
C HIS A 525 -4.29 31.84 -11.70
N THR A 526 -3.85 33.03 -12.12
CA THR A 526 -2.42 33.42 -12.00
C THR A 526 -2.16 33.92 -10.58
N VAL A 527 -1.15 33.34 -9.93
CA VAL A 527 -0.60 33.79 -8.66
C VAL A 527 0.72 34.50 -8.97
N PRO A 528 0.73 35.85 -9.01
CA PRO A 528 1.92 36.60 -9.41
C PRO A 528 3.10 36.33 -8.47
N ASN A 529 4.31 36.40 -9.02
CA ASN A 529 5.50 36.54 -8.16
C ASN A 529 5.40 37.86 -7.37
N ASN A 530 5.56 37.80 -6.06
CA ASN A 530 5.43 38.94 -5.18
C ASN A 530 6.66 39.10 -4.28
N THR A 531 6.82 40.30 -3.73
CA THR A 531 7.78 40.55 -2.67
C THR A 531 7.18 40.12 -1.33
N ALA A 532 8.03 39.70 -0.39
CA ALA A 532 7.64 39.44 0.99
C ALA A 532 6.72 40.55 1.50
N ASN A 533 5.57 40.16 2.10
CA ASN A 533 4.51 41.02 2.64
C ASN A 533 3.36 41.45 1.68
N ASN A 534 3.31 40.99 0.44
CA ASN A 534 2.13 41.20 -0.42
C ASN A 534 1.55 39.90 -0.99
N PRO A 535 1.03 39.00 -0.13
CA PRO A 535 0.55 37.69 -0.57
C PRO A 535 -0.68 37.81 -1.47
N SER A 536 -0.74 36.95 -2.49
CA SER A 536 -1.92 36.82 -3.36
C SER A 536 -3.06 36.18 -2.58
N LYS A 537 -4.24 36.80 -2.60
CA LYS A 537 -5.44 36.30 -1.92
C LYS A 537 -6.59 36.08 -2.90
N PHE A 538 -7.24 34.94 -2.81
CA PHE A 538 -8.40 34.65 -3.63
C PHE A 538 -9.33 33.58 -3.02
N THR A 539 -10.58 33.60 -3.42
CA THR A 539 -11.58 32.58 -3.06
C THR A 539 -11.92 31.75 -4.29
N TRP A 540 -11.81 30.44 -4.15
CA TRP A 540 -12.18 29.43 -5.15
C TRP A 540 -13.51 28.78 -4.79
N LYS A 541 -14.39 28.62 -5.78
CA LYS A 541 -15.65 27.87 -5.68
C LYS A 541 -15.71 26.78 -6.76
N MET A 542 -16.09 25.57 -6.36
CA MET A 542 -16.44 24.45 -7.22
C MET A 542 -17.74 23.83 -6.69
N LEU A 543 -18.89 24.33 -7.16
CA LEU A 543 -20.21 24.05 -6.60
C LEU A 543 -21.21 23.59 -7.68
N THR A 544 -22.20 22.81 -7.24
CA THR A 544 -23.34 22.35 -8.04
C THR A 544 -24.42 23.41 -8.22
N GLU A 545 -24.44 24.43 -7.38
CA GLU A 545 -25.34 25.59 -7.44
C GLU A 545 -24.66 26.83 -6.85
N GLU A 546 -25.24 28.01 -7.10
CA GLU A 546 -24.71 29.26 -6.54
C GLU A 546 -25.06 29.37 -5.06
N ASP A 547 -24.16 28.82 -4.26
CA ASP A 547 -24.15 28.94 -2.82
C ASP A 547 -22.93 29.74 -2.36
N GLU A 548 -23.06 30.38 -1.20
CA GLU A 548 -22.00 31.19 -0.62
C GLU A 548 -21.78 30.82 0.85
N TYR A 549 -20.64 30.17 1.11
CA TYR A 549 -20.22 29.79 2.45
C TYR A 549 -19.40 30.88 3.14
N ASN A 550 -19.18 32.05 2.51
CA ASN A 550 -18.41 33.17 3.08
C ASN A 550 -17.06 32.79 3.72
N VAL A 551 -16.38 31.79 3.15
CA VAL A 551 -15.11 31.31 3.71
C VAL A 551 -14.06 32.42 3.65
N ARG A 552 -13.55 32.83 4.82
CA ARG A 552 -12.48 33.82 4.98
C ARG A 552 -11.53 33.42 6.11
N PHE A 553 -10.31 33.98 6.09
CA PHE A 553 -9.30 33.72 7.11
C PHE A 553 -8.55 34.99 7.48
N ASP A 554 -8.68 35.40 8.73
CA ASP A 554 -8.07 36.61 9.27
C ASP A 554 -7.50 36.33 10.66
N LYS A 555 -6.27 36.78 10.93
CA LYS A 555 -5.63 36.72 12.26
C LYS A 555 -5.72 35.35 12.97
N ASN A 556 -5.48 34.26 12.24
CA ASN A 556 -5.59 32.86 12.73
C ASN A 556 -7.02 32.38 13.06
N VAL A 557 -8.03 33.07 12.56
CA VAL A 557 -9.44 32.67 12.68
C VAL A 557 -10.01 32.41 11.29
N MET A 558 -10.52 31.21 11.08
CA MET A 558 -11.32 30.88 9.90
C MET A 558 -12.77 31.22 10.20
N HIS A 559 -13.46 31.86 9.27
CA HIS A 559 -14.91 32.08 9.34
C HIS A 559 -15.59 31.48 8.12
N PHE A 560 -16.80 30.97 8.32
CA PHE A 560 -17.69 30.51 7.25
C PHE A 560 -19.15 30.54 7.71
N THR A 561 -20.07 30.55 6.76
CA THR A 561 -21.51 30.46 6.98
C THR A 561 -22.01 29.10 6.50
N PHE A 562 -22.85 28.45 7.27
CA PHE A 562 -23.51 27.21 6.89
C PHE A 562 -24.91 27.15 7.49
N HIS A 563 -25.94 26.93 6.65
CA HIS A 563 -27.36 26.98 7.03
C HIS A 563 -27.72 28.23 7.86
N ASN A 564 -27.34 29.41 7.35
CA ASN A 564 -27.55 30.71 7.99
C ASN A 564 -26.92 30.88 9.39
N THR A 565 -26.05 29.95 9.81
CA THR A 565 -25.28 30.05 11.04
C THR A 565 -23.86 30.46 10.70
N GLU A 566 -23.34 31.47 11.39
CA GLU A 566 -21.93 31.83 11.30
C GLU A 566 -21.10 30.96 12.23
N TYR A 567 -20.02 30.43 11.69
CA TYR A 567 -19.04 29.64 12.41
C TYR A 567 -17.70 30.37 12.41
N SER A 568 -16.96 30.23 13.50
CA SER A 568 -15.56 30.64 13.57
C SER A 568 -14.71 29.53 14.15
N VAL A 569 -13.56 29.27 13.54
CA VAL A 569 -12.59 28.30 14.04
C VAL A 569 -11.34 29.04 14.47
N THR A 570 -11.07 29.00 15.77
CA THR A 570 -9.89 29.62 16.38
C THR A 570 -8.85 28.55 16.66
N VAL A 571 -7.60 28.79 16.25
CA VAL A 571 -6.47 27.94 16.66
C VAL A 571 -6.16 28.24 18.11
N GLY A 572 -6.38 27.27 19.01
CA GLY A 572 -6.02 27.40 20.40
C GLY A 572 -4.54 27.14 20.63
N SER A 573 -4.02 26.04 20.07
CA SER A 573 -2.58 25.73 20.04
C SER A 573 -2.19 25.15 18.69
N ILE A 574 -1.12 25.70 18.10
CA ILE A 574 -0.68 25.40 16.74
C ILE A 574 -0.40 23.90 16.58
N ASN A 575 -1.10 23.27 15.63
CA ASN A 575 -1.04 21.82 15.35
C ASN A 575 -1.42 20.90 16.53
N GLU A 576 -2.06 21.42 17.58
CA GLU A 576 -2.50 20.63 18.72
C GLU A 576 -4.01 20.56 18.84
N TYR A 577 -4.70 21.70 18.74
CA TYR A 577 -6.16 21.74 18.72
C TYR A 577 -6.69 23.06 18.15
N CYS A 578 -7.93 23.00 17.67
CA CYS A 578 -8.73 24.18 17.33
C CYS A 578 -10.12 24.10 17.97
N THR A 579 -10.77 25.25 18.09
CA THR A 579 -12.12 25.34 18.64
C THR A 579 -13.04 25.95 17.59
N LEU A 580 -14.07 25.20 17.22
CA LEU A 580 -15.21 25.66 16.44
C LEU A 580 -16.17 26.36 17.38
N ASN A 581 -16.53 27.61 17.09
CA ASN A 581 -17.53 28.38 17.82
C ASN A 581 -18.72 28.68 16.90
N TYR A 582 -19.92 28.59 17.45
CA TYR A 582 -21.19 28.90 16.80
C TYR A 582 -22.16 29.50 17.82
N ASN A 583 -23.29 30.05 17.35
CA ASN A 583 -24.20 30.88 18.16
C ASN A 583 -24.57 30.32 19.54
N THR A 584 -24.68 29.00 19.69
CA THR A 584 -25.16 28.34 20.90
C THR A 584 -24.12 27.46 21.58
N GLY A 585 -22.87 27.42 21.11
CA GLY A 585 -21.88 26.50 21.67
C GLY A 585 -20.51 26.54 21.02
N SER A 586 -19.65 25.63 21.47
CA SER A 586 -18.33 25.40 20.91
C SER A 586 -17.96 23.92 20.96
N GLU A 587 -17.09 23.51 20.04
CA GLU A 587 -16.55 22.15 19.97
C GLU A 587 -15.04 22.23 19.73
N THR A 588 -14.27 21.43 20.47
CA THR A 588 -12.81 21.40 20.35
C THR A 588 -12.38 20.17 19.56
N PHE A 589 -11.59 20.38 18.51
CA PHE A 589 -11.00 19.34 17.68
C PHE A 589 -9.53 19.19 18.05
N TYR A 590 -9.17 18.01 18.54
CA TYR A 590 -7.79 17.69 18.87
C TYR A 590 -7.08 17.09 17.68
N ALA A 591 -5.89 17.62 17.45
CA ALA A 591 -4.97 17.19 16.42
C ALA A 591 -4.02 16.09 16.95
N LYS A 592 -4.06 15.82 18.26
CA LYS A 592 -3.31 14.77 18.95
C LYS A 592 -4.21 13.56 19.22
N PRO A 593 -3.69 12.33 19.10
CA PRO A 593 -4.34 11.13 19.61
C PRO A 593 -4.60 11.30 21.12
N GLN A 594 -5.84 11.07 21.57
CA GLN A 594 -6.24 11.11 22.99
C GLN A 594 -6.42 9.72 23.56
#